data_AF-A0A3C1KQI7-F1
#
_entry.id   AF-A0A3C1KQI7-F1
#
_cell.length_a   1.000
_cell.length_b   1.000
_cell.length_c   1.000
_cell.angle_alpha   90.00
_cell.angle_beta   90.00
_cell.angle_gamma   90.00
#
_symmetry.space_group_name_H-M   'P 1'
#
loop_
_entity.id
_entity.type
_entity.pdbx_description
1 polymer ?
#
loop_
_entity_poly.entity_id
_entity_poly.type
_entity_poly.pdbx_seq_one_letter_code
_entity_poly.pdbx_strand_id
1 'polypeptide(L)'
;LDMRTDGAVAVACEPGQMDLAPLGAAQMALWPVLQRHHPRIYAELLLSGAGLRRLYLALGEAEGKVTEDLDPAAISARGVAGSDPLCVATLEQFCAFLGAASANFVLANGTYDALYLAGGIVPRMVPFLQHSAFLACFHDRGPLQSALQRTSVAVITHPYPGLVGAGRAPLAGAVC
;
A
#
# COMPACT_ATOMS: atom_id res chain seq x y z
N LEU A 1 -15.21 -0.97 20.52
CA LEU A 1 -14.30 0.16 20.75
C LEU A 1 -14.88 1.31 19.96
N ASP A 2 -15.49 2.28 20.64
CA ASP A 2 -15.98 3.50 20.01
C ASP A 2 -14.96 4.60 20.29
N MET A 3 -14.27 5.06 19.24
CA MET A 3 -13.18 6.04 19.30
C MET A 3 -13.58 7.36 18.61
N ARG A 4 -14.89 7.62 18.48
CA ARG A 4 -15.41 8.76 17.73
C ARG A 4 -15.24 10.07 18.50
N THR A 5 -14.95 11.13 17.75
CA THR A 5 -14.88 12.52 18.24
C THR A 5 -16.05 13.35 17.70
N ASP A 6 -16.43 14.43 18.40
CA ASP A 6 -17.39 15.41 17.90
C ASP A 6 -16.75 16.24 16.77
N GLY A 7 -16.82 15.73 15.55
CA GLY A 7 -16.28 16.34 14.34
C GLY A 7 -15.00 15.66 13.83
N ALA A 8 -14.67 15.95 12.56
CA ALA A 8 -13.49 15.40 11.91
C ALA A 8 -12.23 16.18 12.33
N VAL A 9 -11.27 15.49 12.94
CA VAL A 9 -9.95 16.02 13.29
C VAL A 9 -8.90 15.36 12.40
N ALA A 10 -8.03 16.18 11.81
CA ALA A 10 -6.87 15.69 11.07
C ALA A 10 -5.73 15.39 12.05
N VAL A 11 -5.30 14.13 12.11
CA VAL A 11 -4.13 13.70 12.89
C VAL A 11 -3.03 13.28 11.91
N ALA A 12 -1.93 14.02 11.91
CA ALA A 12 -0.77 13.70 11.09
C ALA A 12 -0.04 12.46 11.63
N CYS A 13 0.40 11.57 10.75
CA CYS A 13 1.17 10.38 11.09
C CYS A 13 2.04 9.93 9.91
N GLU A 14 3.04 9.08 10.19
CA GLU A 14 4.05 8.62 9.22
C GLU A 14 4.08 7.08 9.07
N PRO A 15 2.94 6.41 8.77
CA PRO A 15 2.90 4.95 8.68
C PRO A 15 3.75 4.39 7.54
N GLY A 16 4.11 5.23 6.55
CA GLY A 16 5.05 4.88 5.48
C GLY A 16 6.43 4.48 6.00
N GLN A 17 6.82 4.93 7.20
CA GLN A 17 8.13 4.65 7.78
C GLN A 17 8.15 3.42 8.70
N MET A 18 7.01 2.75 8.88
CA MET A 18 6.92 1.52 9.67
C MET A 18 7.57 0.35 8.93
N ASP A 19 8.25 -0.52 9.68
CA ASP A 19 8.88 -1.72 9.12
C ASP A 19 7.82 -2.67 8.51
N LEU A 20 8.20 -3.36 7.44
CA LEU A 20 7.40 -4.43 6.85
C LEU A 20 7.94 -5.80 7.25
N ALA A 21 7.07 -6.80 7.20
CA ALA A 21 7.43 -8.20 7.34
C ALA A 21 6.95 -8.99 6.11
N PRO A 22 7.68 -10.02 5.68
CA PRO A 22 7.19 -10.96 4.67
C PRO A 22 5.95 -11.70 5.23
N LEU A 23 4.94 -11.91 4.39
CA LEU A 23 3.66 -12.52 4.79
C LEU A 23 3.62 -14.02 4.55
N GLY A 24 4.53 -14.54 3.71
CA GLY A 24 4.59 -15.96 3.39
C GLY A 24 5.85 -16.32 2.60
N ALA A 25 5.90 -17.57 2.12
CA ALA A 25 7.08 -18.15 1.48
C ALA A 25 7.58 -17.34 0.27
N ALA A 26 6.68 -16.83 -0.57
CA ALA A 26 7.05 -16.03 -1.73
C ALA A 26 7.82 -14.75 -1.34
N GLN A 27 7.33 -14.02 -0.33
CA GLN A 27 7.99 -12.80 0.13
C GLN A 27 9.24 -13.11 0.97
N MET A 28 9.25 -14.24 1.68
CA MET A 28 10.43 -14.71 2.39
C MET A 28 11.58 -15.03 1.42
N ALA A 29 11.28 -15.57 0.23
CA ALA A 29 12.28 -15.79 -0.81
C ALA A 29 12.77 -14.47 -1.44
N LEU A 30 11.92 -13.46 -1.53
CA LEU A 30 12.26 -12.11 -2.01
C LEU A 30 13.11 -11.31 -1.01
N TRP A 31 12.93 -11.57 0.29
CA TRP A 31 13.49 -10.76 1.37
C TRP A 31 15.02 -10.63 1.32
N PRO A 32 15.82 -11.70 1.13
CA PRO A 32 17.28 -11.61 1.04
C PRO A 32 17.76 -10.79 -0.16
N VAL A 33 17.01 -10.77 -1.26
CA VAL A 33 17.31 -9.92 -2.42
C VAL A 33 17.15 -8.46 -2.05
N LEU A 34 16.00 -8.10 -1.47
CA LEU A 34 15.73 -6.73 -1.02
C LEU A 34 16.75 -6.26 0.03
N GLN A 35 17.10 -7.11 1.01
CA GLN A 35 18.01 -6.77 2.10
C GLN A 35 19.46 -6.54 1.65
N ARG A 36 19.90 -7.17 0.55
CA ARG A 36 21.24 -6.92 -0.02
C ARG A 36 21.42 -5.48 -0.48
N HIS A 37 20.35 -4.84 -0.94
CA HIS A 37 20.36 -3.44 -1.38
C HIS A 37 19.82 -2.46 -0.33
N HIS A 38 18.97 -2.94 0.58
CA HIS A 38 18.27 -2.12 1.55
C HIS A 38 18.29 -2.79 2.94
N PRO A 39 19.21 -2.39 3.84
CA PRO A 39 19.34 -3.01 5.16
C PRO A 39 18.07 -2.98 6.01
N ARG A 40 17.22 -1.96 5.80
CA ARG A 40 15.89 -1.84 6.41
C ARG A 40 14.82 -1.82 5.34
N ILE A 41 13.75 -2.59 5.57
CA ILE A 41 12.60 -2.67 4.68
C ILE A 41 11.38 -2.11 5.42
N TYR A 42 10.90 -0.95 4.96
CA TYR A 42 9.76 -0.23 5.51
C TYR A 42 8.70 0.01 4.43
N ALA A 43 7.51 0.44 4.83
CA ALA A 43 6.36 0.52 3.95
C ALA A 43 6.62 1.34 2.68
N GLU A 44 7.06 2.59 2.80
CA GLU A 44 7.27 3.51 1.67
C GLU A 44 8.42 3.07 0.73
N LEU A 45 9.39 2.31 1.24
CA LEU A 45 10.45 1.73 0.42
C LEU A 45 9.89 0.87 -0.72
N LEU A 46 8.84 0.10 -0.43
CA LEU A 46 8.20 -0.84 -1.36
C LEU A 46 6.87 -0.32 -1.91
N LEU A 47 6.10 0.43 -1.11
CA LEU A 47 4.76 0.91 -1.41
C LEU A 47 4.77 2.32 -2.01
N SER A 48 5.62 2.53 -2.99
CA SER A 48 5.78 3.79 -3.74
C SER A 48 6.09 3.50 -5.20
N GLY A 49 6.18 4.54 -6.05
CA GLY A 49 6.54 4.34 -7.46
C GLY A 49 7.93 3.74 -7.61
N ALA A 50 8.90 4.30 -6.89
CA ALA A 50 10.25 3.74 -6.83
C ALA A 50 10.25 2.35 -6.18
N GLY A 51 9.40 2.11 -5.19
CA GLY A 51 9.21 0.80 -4.56
C GLY A 51 8.67 -0.26 -5.52
N LEU A 52 7.76 0.09 -6.43
CA LEU A 52 7.25 -0.81 -7.45
C LEU A 52 8.38 -1.29 -8.39
N ARG A 53 9.25 -0.37 -8.83
CA ARG A 53 10.44 -0.73 -9.61
C ARG A 53 11.40 -1.60 -8.81
N ARG A 54 11.60 -1.33 -7.51
CA ARG A 54 12.43 -2.18 -6.63
C ARG A 54 11.88 -3.61 -6.54
N LEU A 55 10.57 -3.76 -6.35
CA LEU A 55 9.93 -5.07 -6.32
C LEU A 55 10.11 -5.82 -7.64
N TYR A 56 9.92 -5.13 -8.77
CA TYR A 56 10.10 -5.71 -10.11
C TYR A 56 11.53 -6.24 -10.32
N LEU A 57 12.54 -5.43 -10.01
CA LEU A 57 13.95 -5.83 -10.13
C LEU A 57 14.29 -6.98 -9.19
N ALA A 58 13.83 -6.91 -7.93
CA ALA A 58 14.11 -7.94 -6.93
C ALA A 58 13.45 -9.28 -7.29
N LEU A 59 12.23 -9.27 -7.84
CA LEU A 59 11.57 -10.48 -8.32
C LEU A 59 12.30 -11.07 -9.54
N GLY A 60 12.70 -10.23 -10.49
CA GLY A 60 13.49 -10.67 -11.64
C GLY A 60 14.78 -11.35 -11.21
N GLU A 61 15.50 -10.76 -10.26
CA GLU A 61 16.71 -11.36 -9.71
C GLU A 61 16.44 -12.68 -8.95
N ALA A 62 15.39 -12.72 -8.11
CA ALA A 62 15.01 -13.92 -7.37
C ALA A 62 14.69 -15.10 -8.30
N GLU A 63 14.13 -14.82 -9.48
CA GLU A 63 13.78 -15.80 -10.50
C GLU A 63 14.90 -16.07 -11.51
N GLY A 64 16.07 -15.42 -11.37
CA GLY A 64 17.19 -15.54 -12.31
C GLY A 64 16.87 -14.99 -13.72
N LYS A 65 15.91 -14.06 -13.82
CA LYS A 65 15.48 -13.42 -15.07
C LYS A 65 16.23 -12.11 -15.32
N VAL A 66 16.56 -11.86 -16.58
CA VAL A 66 17.00 -10.53 -17.03
C VAL A 66 15.79 -9.60 -17.06
N THR A 67 15.92 -8.45 -16.40
CA THR A 67 14.85 -7.43 -16.34
C THR A 67 15.12 -6.30 -17.32
N GLU A 68 14.06 -5.81 -17.97
CA GLU A 68 14.11 -4.56 -18.72
C GLU A 68 14.16 -3.39 -17.74
N ASP A 69 14.80 -2.27 -18.12
CA ASP A 69 14.74 -1.06 -17.29
C ASP A 69 13.41 -0.33 -17.51
N LEU A 70 12.37 -0.79 -16.80
CA LEU A 70 11.04 -0.22 -16.86
C LEU A 70 10.83 0.85 -15.78
N ASP A 71 10.17 1.94 -16.17
CA ASP A 71 9.65 2.90 -15.20
C ASP A 71 8.41 2.34 -14.46
N PRO A 72 8.02 2.91 -13.31
CA PRO A 72 6.87 2.43 -12.55
C PRO A 72 5.53 2.49 -13.32
N ALA A 73 5.39 3.43 -14.26
CA ALA A 73 4.17 3.56 -15.05
C ALA A 73 4.06 2.41 -16.07
N ALA A 74 5.16 2.02 -16.69
CA ALA A 74 5.24 0.86 -17.59
C ALA A 74 5.00 -0.44 -16.84
N ILE A 75 5.60 -0.63 -15.66
CA ILE A 75 5.38 -1.83 -14.83
C ILE A 75 3.90 -1.97 -14.47
N SER A 76 3.29 -0.88 -13.97
CA SER A 76 1.87 -0.91 -13.60
C SER A 76 0.96 -1.12 -14.82
N ALA A 77 1.22 -0.46 -15.95
CA ALA A 77 0.43 -0.63 -17.16
C ALA A 77 0.49 -2.07 -17.71
N ARG A 78 1.69 -2.65 -17.81
CA ARG A 78 1.89 -4.03 -18.30
C ARG A 78 1.30 -5.06 -17.33
N GLY A 79 1.45 -4.83 -16.02
CA GLY A 79 0.86 -5.69 -14.99
C GLY A 79 -0.67 -5.66 -15.00
N VAL A 80 -1.29 -4.49 -15.10
CA VAL A 80 -2.75 -4.34 -15.20
C VAL A 80 -3.29 -4.97 -16.49
N ALA A 81 -2.57 -4.82 -17.60
CA ALA A 81 -2.95 -5.43 -18.87
C ALA A 81 -2.73 -6.95 -18.92
N GLY A 82 -2.03 -7.54 -17.94
CA GLY A 82 -1.66 -8.94 -17.95
C GLY A 82 -0.66 -9.32 -19.05
N SER A 83 0.01 -8.33 -19.66
CA SER A 83 0.87 -8.54 -20.84
C SER A 83 2.30 -8.96 -20.50
N ASP A 84 2.69 -8.86 -19.23
CA ASP A 84 4.03 -9.23 -18.75
C ASP A 84 3.88 -9.97 -17.40
N PRO A 85 4.22 -11.27 -17.33
CA PRO A 85 4.08 -12.06 -16.10
C PRO A 85 4.88 -11.54 -14.91
N LEU A 86 6.06 -10.95 -15.13
CA LEU A 86 6.88 -10.40 -14.05
C LEU A 86 6.26 -9.09 -13.53
N CYS A 87 5.71 -8.26 -14.41
CA CYS A 87 4.95 -7.08 -14.00
C CYS A 87 3.68 -7.45 -13.21
N VAL A 88 2.96 -8.51 -13.63
CA VAL A 88 1.81 -9.05 -12.87
C VAL A 88 2.23 -9.52 -11.48
N ALA A 89 3.28 -10.35 -11.39
CA ALA A 89 3.81 -10.83 -10.12
C ALA A 89 4.26 -9.67 -9.20
N THR A 90 4.83 -8.62 -9.79
CA THR A 90 5.21 -7.40 -9.07
C THR A 90 3.99 -6.71 -8.45
N LEU A 91 2.90 -6.54 -9.22
CA LEU A 91 1.69 -5.94 -8.70
C LEU A 91 1.01 -6.80 -7.63
N GLU A 92 1.07 -8.12 -7.74
CA GLU A 92 0.59 -9.03 -6.68
C GLU A 92 1.35 -8.81 -5.37
N GLN A 93 2.68 -8.75 -5.40
CA GLN A 93 3.47 -8.47 -4.20
C GLN A 93 3.20 -7.08 -3.64
N PHE A 94 3.10 -6.07 -4.50
CA PHE A 94 2.75 -4.72 -4.09
C PHE A 94 1.40 -4.69 -3.37
N CYS A 95 0.37 -5.34 -3.93
CA CYS A 95 -0.96 -5.37 -3.35
C CYS A 95 -1.01 -6.14 -2.02
N ALA A 96 -0.30 -7.26 -1.92
CA ALA A 96 -0.20 -8.04 -0.69
C ALA A 96 0.43 -7.21 0.44
N PHE A 97 1.58 -6.57 0.18
CA PHE A 97 2.20 -5.68 1.15
C PHE A 97 1.34 -4.46 1.48
N LEU A 98 0.66 -3.88 0.49
CA LEU A 98 -0.23 -2.73 0.70
C LEU A 98 -1.40 -3.12 1.62
N GLY A 99 -2.02 -4.28 1.41
CA GLY A 99 -3.07 -4.81 2.27
C GLY A 99 -2.58 -5.00 3.69
N ALA A 100 -1.40 -5.58 3.85
CA ALA A 100 -0.84 -5.80 5.17
C ALA A 100 -0.45 -4.49 5.90
N ALA A 101 0.22 -3.56 5.22
CA ALA A 101 0.57 -2.28 5.79
C ALA A 101 -0.69 -1.48 6.20
N SER A 102 -1.71 -1.52 5.35
CA SER A 102 -3.02 -0.89 5.59
C SER A 102 -3.71 -1.44 6.83
N ALA A 103 -3.70 -2.76 7.03
CA ALA A 103 -4.28 -3.38 8.22
C ALA A 103 -3.51 -2.98 9.48
N ASN A 104 -2.19 -2.95 9.43
CA ASN A 104 -1.37 -2.50 10.56
C ASN A 104 -1.69 -1.04 10.92
N PHE A 105 -1.86 -0.18 9.92
CA PHE A 105 -2.27 1.21 10.12
C PHE A 105 -3.63 1.32 10.80
N VAL A 106 -4.65 0.59 10.31
CA VAL A 106 -6.00 0.61 10.90
C VAL A 106 -5.99 0.12 12.34
N LEU A 107 -5.30 -0.99 12.62
CA LEU A 107 -5.20 -1.56 13.96
C LEU A 107 -4.47 -0.64 14.93
N ALA A 108 -3.35 -0.03 14.50
CA ALA A 108 -2.54 0.85 15.34
C ALA A 108 -3.26 2.15 15.73
N ASN A 109 -4.17 2.63 14.87
CA ASN A 109 -4.90 3.89 15.08
C ASN A 109 -6.35 3.68 15.55
N GLY A 110 -6.84 2.44 15.57
CA GLY A 110 -8.23 2.14 15.93
C GLY A 110 -9.26 2.67 14.93
N THR A 111 -8.88 2.87 13.66
CA THR A 111 -9.71 3.51 12.61
C THR A 111 -10.57 2.49 11.88
N TYR A 112 -11.47 1.83 12.61
CA TYR A 112 -12.22 0.68 12.09
C TYR A 112 -13.39 1.03 11.15
N ASP A 113 -13.85 2.28 11.08
CA ASP A 113 -15.01 2.66 10.25
C ASP A 113 -14.67 2.59 8.74
N ALA A 114 -13.59 3.26 8.32
CA ALA A 114 -13.16 3.26 6.92
C ALA A 114 -11.67 3.54 6.75
N LEU A 115 -11.08 2.93 5.71
CA LEU A 115 -9.76 3.21 5.18
C LEU A 115 -9.90 3.81 3.77
N TYR A 116 -9.27 4.95 3.55
CA TYR A 116 -9.20 5.57 2.23
C TYR A 116 -7.78 5.46 1.67
N LEU A 117 -7.65 4.78 0.53
CA LEU A 117 -6.40 4.69 -0.22
C LEU A 117 -6.30 5.90 -1.15
N ALA A 118 -5.31 6.76 -0.87
CA ALA A 118 -4.95 7.91 -1.70
C ALA A 118 -3.57 7.69 -2.32
N GLY A 119 -3.29 8.35 -3.44
CA GLY A 119 -1.98 8.33 -4.09
C GLY A 119 -2.06 8.22 -5.61
N GLY A 120 -0.92 8.29 -6.30
CA GLY A 120 -0.90 8.31 -7.77
C GLY A 120 -1.01 6.94 -8.44
N ILE A 121 -0.56 5.88 -7.77
CA ILE A 121 -0.44 4.53 -8.36
C ILE A 121 -1.76 3.77 -8.23
N VAL A 122 -2.30 3.70 -7.01
CA VAL A 122 -3.48 2.90 -6.67
C VAL A 122 -4.70 3.23 -7.56
N PRO A 123 -5.06 4.51 -7.83
CA PRO A 123 -6.20 4.83 -8.69
C PRO A 123 -6.08 4.30 -10.12
N ARG A 124 -4.85 4.11 -10.63
CA ARG A 124 -4.60 3.60 -12.00
C ARG A 124 -4.70 2.07 -12.11
N MET A 125 -4.69 1.37 -10.98
CA MET A 125 -4.71 -0.08 -10.91
C MET A 125 -5.91 -0.63 -10.12
N VAL A 126 -6.98 0.16 -9.95
CA VAL A 126 -8.19 -0.26 -9.21
C VAL A 126 -8.74 -1.61 -9.70
N PRO A 127 -8.89 -1.88 -11.02
CA PRO A 127 -9.36 -3.18 -11.48
C PRO A 127 -8.45 -4.34 -11.05
N PHE A 128 -7.13 -4.13 -11.04
CA PHE A 128 -6.18 -5.13 -10.57
C PHE A 128 -6.29 -5.32 -9.05
N LEU A 129 -6.34 -4.23 -8.29
CA LEU A 129 -6.45 -4.24 -6.83
C LEU A 129 -7.68 -5.01 -6.33
N GLN A 130 -8.81 -4.93 -7.06
CA GLN A 130 -10.04 -5.64 -6.73
C GLN A 130 -9.91 -7.17 -6.80
N HIS A 131 -8.98 -7.68 -7.61
CA HIS A 131 -8.77 -9.11 -7.84
C HIS A 131 -7.46 -9.63 -7.23
N SER A 132 -6.68 -8.76 -6.59
CA SER A 132 -5.39 -9.11 -6.00
C SER A 132 -5.51 -9.58 -4.55
N ALA A 133 -4.37 -9.94 -3.95
CA ALA A 133 -4.30 -10.34 -2.55
C ALA A 133 -4.55 -9.21 -1.52
N PHE A 134 -4.84 -7.97 -1.92
CA PHE A 134 -4.95 -6.83 -1.00
C PHE A 134 -5.94 -7.09 0.16
N LEU A 135 -7.20 -7.44 -0.14
CA LEU A 135 -8.21 -7.66 0.90
C LEU A 135 -7.94 -8.92 1.73
N ALA A 136 -7.36 -9.95 1.11
CA ALA A 136 -6.95 -11.16 1.83
C ALA A 136 -5.87 -10.82 2.88
N CYS A 137 -4.81 -10.12 2.47
CA CYS A 137 -3.74 -9.69 3.36
C CYS A 137 -4.17 -8.61 4.35
N PHE A 138 -5.17 -7.79 4.02
CA PHE A 138 -5.76 -6.82 4.95
C PHE A 138 -6.52 -7.53 6.08
N HIS A 139 -7.33 -8.54 5.75
CA HIS A 139 -8.11 -9.26 6.76
C HIS A 139 -7.31 -10.31 7.55
N ASP A 140 -6.15 -10.74 7.07
CA ASP A 140 -5.31 -11.75 7.72
C ASP A 140 -4.64 -11.24 9.00
N ARG A 141 -5.42 -11.04 10.07
CA ARG A 141 -4.97 -10.48 11.35
C ARG A 141 -5.41 -11.31 12.55
N GLY A 142 -5.51 -12.62 12.36
CA GLY A 142 -5.87 -13.57 13.40
C GLY A 142 -7.09 -13.12 14.21
N PRO A 143 -7.01 -12.95 15.54
CA PRO A 143 -8.14 -12.53 16.37
C PRO A 143 -8.79 -11.20 15.96
N LEU A 144 -8.04 -10.30 15.32
CA LEU A 144 -8.52 -8.97 14.92
C LEU A 144 -9.13 -8.94 13.51
N GLN A 145 -9.17 -10.07 12.80
CA GLN A 145 -9.81 -10.20 11.48
C GLN A 145 -11.25 -9.68 11.49
N SER A 146 -12.04 -10.07 12.50
CA SER A 146 -13.46 -9.67 12.62
C SER A 146 -13.63 -8.15 12.79
N ALA A 147 -12.64 -7.46 13.36
CA ALA A 147 -12.66 -6.01 13.48
C ALA A 147 -12.42 -5.35 12.11
N LEU A 148 -11.47 -5.88 11.34
CA LEU A 148 -11.12 -5.36 10.02
C LEU A 148 -12.15 -5.67 8.94
N GLN A 149 -12.88 -6.78 9.05
CA GLN A 149 -13.97 -7.11 8.12
C GLN A 149 -15.11 -6.07 8.12
N ARG A 150 -15.21 -5.25 9.17
CA ARG A 150 -16.17 -4.13 9.25
C ARG A 150 -15.63 -2.84 8.66
N THR A 151 -14.31 -2.75 8.42
CA THR A 151 -13.68 -1.56 7.85
C THR A 151 -13.96 -1.48 6.37
N SER A 152 -14.64 -0.40 5.95
CA SER A 152 -14.82 -0.12 4.53
C SER A 152 -13.51 0.34 3.91
N VAL A 153 -13.08 -0.26 2.81
CA VAL A 153 -11.89 0.20 2.06
C VAL A 153 -12.35 0.88 0.78
N ALA A 154 -11.92 2.13 0.57
CA ALA A 154 -12.24 2.91 -0.61
C ALA A 154 -10.97 3.50 -1.25
N VAL A 155 -10.95 3.60 -2.57
CA VAL A 155 -9.88 4.31 -3.30
C VAL A 155 -10.38 5.71 -3.67
N ILE A 156 -9.59 6.74 -3.34
CA ILE A 156 -9.90 8.10 -3.74
C ILE A 156 -9.50 8.29 -5.21
N THR A 157 -10.48 8.54 -6.07
CA THR A 157 -10.28 8.75 -7.52
C THR A 157 -10.37 10.20 -7.96
N HIS A 158 -10.70 11.12 -7.05
CA HIS A 158 -10.70 12.56 -7.34
C HIS A 158 -9.28 13.01 -7.76
N PRO A 159 -9.10 13.84 -8.80
CA PRO A 159 -7.78 14.19 -9.33
C PRO A 159 -6.96 15.09 -8.38
N TYR A 160 -7.63 15.87 -7.53
CA TYR A 160 -6.99 16.85 -6.64
C TYR A 160 -7.46 16.76 -5.18
N PRO A 161 -7.37 15.58 -4.52
CA PRO A 161 -7.94 15.40 -3.18
C PRO A 161 -7.23 16.28 -2.15
N GLY A 162 -5.91 16.50 -2.31
CA GLY A 162 -5.14 17.41 -1.47
C GLY A 162 -5.60 18.87 -1.57
N LEU A 163 -5.93 19.36 -2.77
CA LEU A 163 -6.44 20.73 -2.95
C LEU A 163 -7.84 20.90 -2.36
N VAL A 164 -8.71 19.89 -2.53
CA VAL A 164 -10.05 19.87 -1.90
C VAL A 164 -9.93 19.88 -0.37
N GLY A 165 -9.01 19.08 0.18
CA GLY A 165 -8.72 19.07 1.62
C GLY A 165 -8.20 20.41 2.12
N ALA A 166 -7.22 21.00 1.43
CA ALA A 166 -6.64 22.30 1.77
C ALA A 166 -7.69 23.43 1.77
N GLY A 167 -8.63 23.42 0.82
CA GLY A 167 -9.71 24.41 0.78
C GLY A 167 -10.77 24.25 1.88
N ARG A 168 -10.81 23.10 2.56
CA ARG A 168 -11.70 22.82 3.70
C ARG A 168 -11.00 22.84 5.05
N ALA A 169 -9.66 22.86 5.04
CA ALA A 169 -8.88 22.96 6.26
C ALA A 169 -9.27 24.28 6.97
N PRO A 170 -9.48 24.27 8.30
CA PRO A 170 -9.65 25.50 9.03
C PRO A 170 -8.45 26.40 8.71
N LEU A 171 -8.70 27.64 8.25
CA LEU A 171 -7.65 28.64 8.22
C LEU A 171 -7.15 28.77 9.65
N ALA A 172 -5.86 28.54 9.88
CA ALA A 172 -5.27 28.56 11.21
C ALA A 172 -5.55 29.93 11.87
N GLY A 173 -6.61 29.99 12.68
CA GLY A 173 -6.98 31.11 13.53
C GLY A 173 -6.67 30.74 14.97
N ALA A 174 -5.52 31.23 15.44
CA ALA A 174 -5.12 31.41 16.84
C ALA A 174 -5.45 30.27 17.83
N VAL A 175 -4.47 29.40 18.07
CA VAL A 175 -4.10 29.04 19.45
C VAL A 175 -2.57 29.01 19.52
N CYS A 176 -2.01 29.98 20.23
CA CYS A 176 -0.63 30.00 20.70
C CYS A 176 -0.59 29.46 22.13
#